data_AF-C4WW81-F1
#
_entry.id   AF-C4WW81-F1
#
_cell.length_a   1.000
_cell.length_b   1.000
_cell.length_c   1.000
_cell.angle_alpha   90.00
_cell.angle_beta   90.00
_cell.angle_gamma   90.00
#
_symmetry.space_group_name_H-M   'P 1'
#
loop_
_entity.id
_entity.type
_entity.pdbx_description
1 polymer ?
#
loop_
_entity_poly.entity_id
_entity_poly.type
_entity_poly.pdbx_seq_one_letter_code
_entity_poly.pdbx_strand_id
1 'polypeptide(L)'
;MSGVYETVDAGVPVLGFPLFYDQPRNIANLVDAGMAISVDILSVKKDTFLRNVLELVNDEKYMRNAKIASDIFKNRPMSPEQSILYWTEYVIRHKGAPHLTPHSFNLTWYQYLLLDVIAAMIVFICISVIITYVMIKMFHKHIWKNVLYIKTKSE
;
A
#
# COMPACT_ATOMS: atom_id res chain seq x y z
N MET A 1 3.23 5.04 12.78
CA MET A 1 2.54 6.34 12.71
C MET A 1 2.73 7.32 13.88
N SER A 2 2.66 6.92 15.17
CA SER A 2 2.52 7.89 16.28
C SER A 2 3.49 9.08 16.27
N GLY A 3 4.81 8.85 16.12
CA GLY A 3 5.80 9.93 16.16
C GLY A 3 5.74 10.90 14.97
N VAL A 4 5.23 10.47 13.81
CA VAL A 4 5.08 11.35 12.64
C VAL A 4 3.99 12.39 12.90
N TYR A 5 2.83 11.96 13.42
CA TYR A 5 1.75 12.89 13.75
C TYR A 5 2.12 13.84 14.89
N GLU A 6 2.82 13.36 15.92
CA GLU A 6 3.32 14.20 17.00
C GLU A 6 4.26 15.30 16.47
N THR A 7 5.14 14.92 15.55
CA THR A 7 6.08 15.88 14.96
C THR A 7 5.37 16.91 14.08
N VAL A 8 4.42 16.48 13.25
CA VAL A 8 3.61 17.39 12.43
C VAL A 8 2.79 18.32 13.33
N ASP A 9 2.18 17.82 14.41
CA ASP A 9 1.45 18.65 15.36
C ASP A 9 2.37 19.65 16.09
N ALA A 10 3.58 19.24 16.49
CA ALA A 10 4.56 20.15 17.09
C ALA A 10 5.17 21.15 16.08
N GLY A 11 5.07 20.86 14.79
CA GLY A 11 5.69 21.63 13.72
C GLY A 11 7.21 21.69 13.88
N VAL A 12 7.84 20.52 14.03
CA VAL A 12 9.30 20.38 14.11
C VAL A 12 9.81 19.51 12.96
N PRO A 13 11.02 19.75 12.42
CA PRO A 13 11.56 18.94 11.33
C PRO A 13 12.07 17.58 11.81
N VAL A 14 12.15 16.60 10.90
CA VAL A 14 12.47 15.19 11.24
C VAL A 14 13.70 14.68 10.50
N LEU A 15 14.62 14.04 11.22
CA LEU A 15 15.57 13.10 10.64
C LEU A 15 14.98 11.69 10.76
N GLY A 16 14.46 11.14 9.66
CA GLY A 16 13.70 9.90 9.66
C GLY A 16 14.58 8.68 9.37
N PHE A 17 14.43 7.62 10.16
CA PHE A 17 15.07 6.32 9.95
C PHE A 17 14.00 5.22 9.76
N PRO A 18 13.40 5.11 8.56
CA PRO A 18 12.34 4.15 8.33
C PRO A 18 12.87 2.71 8.38
N LEU A 19 12.17 1.85 9.12
CA LEU A 19 12.54 0.44 9.29
C LEU A 19 11.62 -0.51 8.50
N PHE A 20 10.35 -0.56 8.88
CA PHE A 20 9.39 -1.54 8.35
C PHE A 20 7.98 -0.94 8.19
N TYR A 21 7.12 -1.70 7.50
CA TYR A 21 5.70 -1.40 7.32
C TYR A 21 5.43 -0.05 6.63
N ASP A 22 4.71 0.84 7.30
CA ASP A 22 4.25 2.13 6.83
C ASP A 22 5.30 3.24 6.96
N GLN A 23 6.37 3.01 7.73
CA GLN A 23 7.38 4.04 8.02
C GLN A 23 8.04 4.65 6.78
N PRO A 24 8.48 3.88 5.76
CA PRO A 24 9.08 4.46 4.56
C PRO A 24 8.15 5.45 3.86
N ARG A 25 6.86 5.12 3.74
CA ARG A 25 5.85 6.01 3.13
C ARG A 25 5.61 7.25 3.99
N ASN A 26 5.51 7.08 5.31
CA ASN A 26 5.25 8.20 6.20
C ASN A 26 6.42 9.21 6.19
N ILE A 27 7.67 8.74 6.20
CA ILE A 27 8.84 9.61 6.10
C ILE A 27 8.92 10.25 4.71
N ALA A 28 8.63 9.50 3.63
CA ALA A 28 8.57 10.07 2.29
C ALA A 28 7.60 11.26 2.21
N ASN A 29 6.40 11.15 2.81
CA ASN A 29 5.45 12.27 2.86
C ASN A 29 6.01 13.51 3.58
N LEU A 30 6.81 13.33 4.64
CA LEU A 30 7.45 14.46 5.35
C LEU A 30 8.61 15.06 4.54
N VAL A 31 9.33 14.24 3.77
CA VAL A 31 10.36 14.70 2.83
C VAL A 31 9.72 15.49 1.70
N ASP A 32 8.60 15.01 1.14
CA ASP A 32 7.83 15.70 0.09
C ASP A 32 7.24 17.02 0.61
N ALA A 33 6.82 17.06 1.88
CA ALA A 33 6.44 18.30 2.56
C ALA A 33 7.64 19.22 2.86
N GLY A 34 8.87 18.78 2.60
CA GLY A 34 10.09 19.55 2.78
C GLY A 34 10.47 19.79 4.25
N MET A 35 9.95 18.98 5.18
CA MET A 35 10.19 19.10 6.62
C MET A 35 11.03 17.95 7.20
N ALA A 36 11.51 17.04 6.35
CA ALA A 36 12.31 15.91 6.81
C ALA A 36 13.45 15.54 5.86
N ILE A 37 14.42 14.82 6.41
CA ILE A 37 15.44 14.08 5.67
C ILE A 37 15.26 12.60 5.99
N SER A 38 15.14 11.76 4.96
CA SER A 38 15.11 10.30 5.12
C SER A 38 16.52 9.73 5.09
N VAL A 39 16.83 8.86 6.05
CA VAL A 39 18.14 8.21 6.19
C VAL A 39 17.95 6.71 6.28
N ASP A 40 18.68 5.98 5.42
CA ASP A 40 18.77 4.53 5.55
C ASP A 40 19.61 4.16 6.77
N ILE A 41 18.96 3.60 7.78
CA ILE A 41 19.57 3.19 9.04
C ILE A 41 20.62 2.09 8.87
N LEU A 42 20.53 1.29 7.80
CA LEU A 42 21.45 0.18 7.55
C LEU A 42 22.76 0.63 6.91
N SER A 43 22.78 1.81 6.28
CA SER A 43 23.94 2.31 5.54
C SER A 43 24.49 3.66 6.05
N VAL A 44 23.83 4.29 7.03
CA VAL A 44 24.27 5.56 7.62
C VAL A 44 25.66 5.45 8.27
N LYS A 45 26.49 6.47 8.06
CA LYS A 45 27.83 6.60 8.65
C LYS A 45 27.87 7.84 9.53
N LYS A 46 28.87 7.92 10.43
CA LYS A 46 29.06 9.07 11.32
C LYS A 46 29.03 10.42 10.58
N ASP A 47 29.79 10.53 9.49
CA ASP A 47 29.93 11.80 8.76
C ASP A 47 28.64 12.18 8.02
N THR A 48 27.95 11.21 7.43
CA THR A 48 26.66 11.47 6.75
C THR A 48 25.56 11.78 7.75
N PHE A 49 25.55 11.14 8.91
CA PHE A 49 24.65 11.47 10.01
C PHE A 49 24.85 12.91 10.48
N LEU A 50 26.08 13.29 10.82
CA LEU A 50 26.38 14.64 11.30
C LEU A 50 26.01 15.69 10.25
N ARG A 51 26.35 15.45 8.98
CA ARG A 51 25.97 16.34 7.88
C ARG A 51 24.45 16.54 7.81
N ASN A 52 23.68 15.46 7.85
CA ASN A 52 22.22 15.54 7.74
C ASN A 52 21.60 16.26 8.96
N VAL A 53 22.13 16.04 10.16
CA VAL A 53 21.70 16.78 11.37
C VAL A 53 21.99 18.28 11.21
N LEU A 54 23.21 18.64 10.79
CA LEU A 54 23.58 20.03 10.58
C LEU A 54 22.75 20.69 9.48
N GLU A 55 22.43 19.96 8.41
CA GLU A 55 21.55 20.46 7.36
C GLU A 55 20.14 20.73 7.92
N LEU A 56 19.57 19.76 8.63
CA LEU A 56 18.21 19.86 9.17
C LEU A 56 18.04 21.03 10.17
N VAL A 57 19.09 21.31 10.96
CA VAL A 57 19.08 22.35 12.00
C VAL A 57 19.40 23.74 11.44
N ASN A 58 20.31 23.86 10.46
CA ASN A 58 20.77 25.15 9.96
C ASN A 58 20.01 25.65 8.74
N ASP A 59 19.41 24.76 7.93
CA ASP A 59 18.59 25.17 6.80
C ASP A 59 17.16 25.47 7.26
N GLU A 60 16.83 26.77 7.31
CA GLU A 60 15.53 27.27 7.77
C GLU A 60 14.35 26.70 6.98
N LYS A 61 14.56 26.17 5.76
CA LYS A 61 13.49 25.58 4.95
C LYS A 61 12.75 24.47 5.71
N TYR A 62 13.48 23.65 6.48
CA TYR A 62 12.88 22.50 7.18
C TYR A 62 11.97 22.96 8.30
N MET A 63 12.42 23.92 9.11
CA MET A 63 11.60 24.50 10.18
C MET A 63 10.40 25.25 9.61
N ARG A 64 10.60 26.07 8.58
CA ARG A 64 9.51 26.80 7.92
C ARG A 64 8.43 25.85 7.39
N ASN A 65 8.84 24.80 6.68
CA ASN A 65 7.92 23.82 6.12
C ASN A 65 7.24 22.98 7.20
N ALA A 66 7.93 22.67 8.31
CA ALA A 66 7.34 22.01 9.45
C ALA A 66 6.21 22.84 10.09
N LYS A 67 6.38 24.18 10.19
CA LYS A 67 5.32 25.07 10.66
C LYS A 67 4.14 25.14 9.70
N ILE A 68 4.40 25.23 8.38
CA ILE A 68 3.35 25.18 7.36
C ILE A 68 2.55 23.87 7.47
N ALA A 69 3.24 22.73 7.60
CA ALA A 69 2.60 21.42 7.74
C ALA A 69 1.76 21.33 9.03
N SER A 70 2.27 21.84 10.15
CA SER A 70 1.53 21.96 11.42
C SER A 70 0.26 22.78 11.27
N ASP A 71 0.35 23.96 10.64
CA ASP A 71 -0.78 24.86 10.46
C ASP A 71 -1.87 24.21 9.61
N ILE A 72 -1.49 23.54 8.51
CA ILE A 72 -2.41 22.77 7.68
C ILE A 72 -3.05 21.62 8.47
N PHE A 73 -2.24 20.86 9.23
CA PHE A 73 -2.72 19.74 10.03
C PHE A 73 -3.74 20.14 11.10
N LYS A 74 -3.52 21.30 11.74
CA LYS A 74 -4.40 21.86 12.75
C LYS A 74 -5.59 22.61 12.17
N ASN A 75 -5.55 22.99 10.90
CA ASN A 75 -6.64 23.65 10.18
C ASN A 75 -7.72 22.64 9.76
N ARG A 76 -8.51 22.23 10.75
CA ARG A 76 -9.66 21.34 10.60
C ARG A 76 -10.93 22.06 11.03
N PRO A 77 -12.10 21.73 10.43
CA PRO A 77 -13.36 22.41 10.70
C PRO A 77 -13.88 22.25 12.14
N MET A 78 -13.42 21.22 12.85
CA MET A 78 -13.79 20.93 14.23
C MET A 78 -12.55 20.58 15.04
N SER A 79 -12.49 20.97 16.31
CA SER A 79 -11.43 20.52 17.22
C SER A 79 -11.48 18.97 17.38
N PRO A 80 -10.39 18.31 17.84
CA PRO A 80 -10.47 16.87 18.10
C PRO A 80 -11.55 16.52 19.11
N GLU A 81 -11.69 17.34 20.15
CA GLU A 81 -12.68 17.18 21.22
C GLU A 81 -14.11 17.25 20.66
N GLN A 82 -14.39 18.27 19.84
CA GLN A 82 -15.68 18.42 19.17
C GLN A 82 -15.95 17.27 18.21
N SER A 83 -14.93 16.81 17.49
CA SER A 83 -15.06 15.69 16.54
C SER A 83 -15.42 14.40 17.27
N ILE A 84 -14.77 14.12 18.40
CA ILE A 84 -15.07 12.95 19.25
C ILE A 84 -16.52 13.02 19.73
N LEU A 85 -16.93 14.15 20.32
CA LEU A 85 -18.29 14.34 20.81
C LEU A 85 -19.32 14.10 19.70
N TYR A 86 -19.12 14.74 18.54
CA TYR A 86 -20.01 14.61 17.39
C TYR A 86 -20.16 13.16 16.93
N TRP A 87 -19.04 12.45 16.71
CA TRP A 87 -19.11 11.07 16.21
C TRP A 87 -19.67 10.11 17.25
N THR A 88 -19.39 10.30 18.54
CA THR A 88 -20.02 9.52 19.61
C THR A 88 -21.53 9.72 19.63
N GLU A 89 -21.99 10.97 19.61
CA GLU A 89 -23.43 11.27 19.55
C GLU A 89 -24.08 10.76 18.26
N TYR A 90 -23.37 10.84 17.13
CA TYR A 90 -23.85 10.34 15.85
C TYR A 90 -24.14 8.83 15.92
N VAL A 91 -23.22 8.04 16.47
CA VAL A 91 -23.41 6.59 16.65
C VAL A 91 -24.58 6.29 17.58
N ILE A 92 -24.70 7.03 18.69
CA ILE A 92 -25.83 6.88 19.63
C ILE A 92 -27.16 7.19 18.93
N ARG A 93 -27.25 8.31 18.23
CA ARG A 93 -28.46 8.78 17.53
C ARG A 93 -28.95 7.77 16.48
N HIS A 94 -28.02 7.10 15.81
CA HIS A 94 -28.31 6.11 14.78
C HIS A 94 -28.23 4.66 15.30
N LYS A 95 -28.36 4.47 16.62
CA LYS A 95 -28.45 3.13 17.25
C LYS A 95 -27.32 2.18 16.83
N GLY A 96 -26.09 2.69 16.82
CA GLY A 96 -24.90 1.95 16.38
C GLY A 96 -24.44 2.25 14.96
N ALA A 97 -25.15 3.09 14.21
CA ALA A 97 -24.81 3.51 12.84
C ALA A 97 -24.50 2.32 11.90
N PRO A 98 -25.44 1.37 11.69
CA PRO A 98 -25.20 0.16 10.90
C PRO A 98 -24.83 0.44 9.43
N HIS A 99 -25.18 1.62 8.92
CA HIS A 99 -24.80 2.07 7.58
C HIS A 99 -23.33 2.50 7.46
N LEU A 100 -22.64 2.78 8.57
CA LEU A 100 -21.19 3.05 8.61
C LEU A 100 -20.37 1.79 8.91
N THR A 101 -21.01 0.72 9.40
CA THR A 101 -20.32 -0.55 9.62
C THR A 101 -20.11 -1.26 8.28
N PRO A 102 -18.87 -1.66 7.93
CA PRO A 102 -18.64 -2.37 6.70
C PRO A 102 -19.33 -3.74 6.75
N HIS A 103 -19.96 -4.13 5.65
CA HIS A 103 -20.71 -5.38 5.57
C HIS A 103 -19.85 -6.64 5.79
N SER A 104 -18.52 -6.50 5.68
CA SER A 104 -17.55 -7.56 5.93
C SER A 104 -17.65 -8.18 7.32
N PHE A 105 -18.12 -7.45 8.34
CA PHE A 105 -18.31 -8.00 9.69
C PHE A 105 -19.42 -9.06 9.77
N ASN A 106 -20.35 -9.06 8.80
CA ASN A 106 -21.45 -10.02 8.74
C ASN A 106 -21.13 -11.22 7.85
N LEU A 107 -19.96 -11.25 7.21
CA LEU A 107 -19.55 -12.34 6.34
C LEU A 107 -18.99 -13.50 7.15
N THR A 108 -19.32 -14.72 6.72
CA THR A 108 -18.61 -15.91 7.18
C THR A 108 -17.15 -15.87 6.73
N TRP A 109 -16.26 -16.55 7.46
CA TRP A 109 -14.82 -16.51 7.19
C TRP A 109 -14.46 -16.91 5.75
N TYR A 110 -15.20 -17.85 5.14
CA TYR A 110 -14.94 -18.32 3.77
C TYR A 110 -15.45 -17.33 2.70
N GLN A 111 -16.50 -16.58 2.98
CA GLN A 111 -16.95 -15.47 2.12
C GLN A 111 -15.99 -14.28 2.21
N TYR A 112 -15.54 -13.96 3.42
CA TYR A 112 -14.55 -12.91 3.65
C TYR A 112 -13.23 -13.20 2.91
N LEU A 113 -12.81 -14.46 2.87
CA LEU A 113 -11.62 -14.92 2.13
C LEU A 113 -11.87 -15.21 0.65
N LEU A 114 -13.11 -15.05 0.14
CA LEU A 114 -13.49 -15.28 -1.26
C LEU A 114 -13.07 -16.65 -1.81
N LEU A 115 -13.28 -17.71 -1.03
CA LEU A 115 -12.83 -19.07 -1.40
C LEU A 115 -13.47 -19.59 -2.69
N ASP A 116 -14.72 -19.20 -2.96
CA ASP A 116 -15.44 -19.52 -4.19
C ASP A 116 -14.77 -18.88 -5.42
N VAL A 117 -14.34 -17.62 -5.32
CA VAL A 117 -13.61 -16.92 -6.38
C VAL A 117 -12.25 -17.57 -6.61
N ILE A 118 -11.53 -17.92 -5.55
CA ILE A 118 -10.24 -18.64 -5.65
C ILE A 118 -10.44 -19.97 -6.36
N ALA A 119 -11.45 -20.75 -5.95
CA ALA A 119 -11.77 -22.03 -6.58
C ALA A 119 -12.13 -21.86 -8.07
N ALA A 120 -12.95 -20.86 -8.42
CA ALA A 120 -13.29 -20.56 -9.81
C ALA A 120 -12.06 -20.19 -10.65
N MET A 121 -11.13 -19.40 -10.10
CA MET A 121 -9.87 -19.07 -10.77
C MET A 121 -8.99 -20.31 -11.00
N ILE A 122 -8.88 -21.20 -10.01
CA ILE A 122 -8.12 -22.46 -10.15
C ILE A 122 -8.73 -23.32 -11.26
N VAL A 123 -10.06 -23.48 -11.27
CA VAL A 123 -10.75 -24.25 -12.31
C VAL A 123 -10.50 -23.65 -13.69
N PHE A 124 -10.59 -22.33 -13.82
CA PHE A 124 -10.30 -21.63 -15.08
C PHE A 124 -8.87 -21.88 -15.56
N ILE A 125 -7.89 -21.78 -14.67
CA ILE A 125 -6.47 -22.06 -14.99
C ILE A 125 -6.32 -23.52 -15.43
N CYS A 126 -6.88 -24.49 -14.70
CA CYS A 126 -6.82 -25.91 -15.09
C CYS A 126 -7.42 -26.15 -16.48
N ILE A 127 -8.58 -25.57 -16.78
CA ILE A 127 -9.23 -25.70 -18.09
C ILE A 127 -8.35 -25.11 -19.19
N SER A 128 -7.81 -23.90 -19.00
CA SER A 128 -6.93 -23.26 -19.99
C SER A 128 -5.67 -24.08 -20.27
N VAL A 129 -5.06 -24.67 -19.24
CA VAL A 129 -3.90 -25.57 -19.39
C VAL A 129 -4.28 -26.82 -20.17
N ILE A 130 -5.42 -27.45 -19.85
CA ILE A 130 -5.91 -28.65 -20.56
C ILE A 130 -6.15 -28.33 -22.03
N ILE A 131 -6.84 -27.22 -22.34
CA ILE A 131 -7.11 -26.80 -23.71
C ILE A 131 -5.80 -26.57 -24.46
N THR A 132 -4.86 -25.85 -23.87
CA THR A 132 -3.55 -25.58 -24.48
C THR A 132 -2.78 -26.88 -24.75
N TYR A 133 -2.78 -27.82 -23.80
CA TYR A 133 -2.16 -29.15 -23.98
C TYR A 133 -2.81 -29.94 -25.12
N VAL A 134 -4.14 -29.96 -25.19
CA VAL A 134 -4.88 -30.64 -26.27
C VAL A 134 -4.57 -30.01 -27.63
N MET A 135 -4.53 -28.68 -27.72
CA MET A 135 -4.18 -27.96 -28.94
C MET A 135 -2.77 -28.31 -29.43
N ILE A 136 -1.78 -28.32 -28.53
CA ILE A 136 -0.39 -28.69 -28.85
C ILE A 136 -0.34 -30.15 -29.33
N LYS A 137 -1.02 -31.07 -28.63
CA LYS A 137 -1.06 -32.49 -29.02
C LYS A 137 -1.71 -32.69 -30.39
N MET A 138 -2.80 -31.98 -30.67
CA MET A 138 -3.48 -32.01 -31.97
C MET A 138 -2.58 -31.47 -33.09
N PHE A 139 -1.88 -30.36 -32.84
CA PHE A 139 -0.93 -29.77 -33.78
C PHE A 139 0.23 -30.72 -34.08
N HIS A 140 0.83 -31.32 -33.05
CA HIS A 140 1.91 -32.30 -33.21
C HIS A 140 1.44 -33.54 -33.98
N LYS A 141 0.23 -34.05 -33.70
CA LYS A 141 -0.38 -35.16 -34.44
C LYS A 141 -0.61 -34.80 -35.91
N HIS A 142 -1.05 -33.57 -36.20
CA HIS A 142 -1.28 -33.10 -37.56
C HIS A 142 0.03 -32.99 -38.34
N ILE A 143 1.08 -32.39 -37.75
CA ILE A 143 2.42 -32.35 -38.35
C ILE A 143 2.93 -33.76 -38.64
N TRP A 144 2.84 -34.67 -37.66
CA TRP A 144 3.35 -36.03 -37.83
C TRP A 144 2.63 -36.79 -38.96
N LYS A 145 1.30 -36.63 -39.07
CA LYS A 145 0.53 -37.16 -40.21
C LYS A 145 0.95 -36.58 -41.55
N ASN A 146 1.17 -35.26 -41.63
CA ASN A 146 1.62 -34.61 -42.86
C ASN A 146 3.02 -35.09 -43.29
N VAL A 147 3.95 -35.27 -42.34
CA VAL A 147 5.28 -35.83 -42.61
C VAL A 147 5.18 -37.25 -43.17
N LEU A 148 4.34 -38.11 -42.57
CA LEU A 148 4.11 -39.47 -43.06
C LEU A 148 3.50 -39.48 -44.47
N TYR A 149 2.51 -38.62 -44.73
CA TYR A 149 1.86 -38.49 -46.03
C TYR A 149 2.85 -38.06 -47.13
N ILE A 150 3.71 -37.08 -46.86
CA ILE A 150 4.75 -36.64 -47.80
C ILE A 150 5.71 -37.80 -48.12
N LYS A 151 6.10 -38.59 -47.10
CA LYS A 151 7.02 -39.73 -47.27
C LYS A 151 6.44 -40.83 -48.16
N THR A 152 5.15 -41.17 -48.01
CA THR A 152 4.47 -42.17 -48.86
C THR A 152 4.21 -41.73 -50.29
N LYS A 153 4.26 -40.42 -50.58
CA LYS A 153 4.05 -39.89 -51.95
C LYS A 153 5.37 -39.77 -52.73
N SER A 154 6.52 -39.77 -52.05
CA SER A 154 7.85 -39.71 -52.65
C SER A 154 8.47 -41.07 -52.97
N GLU A 155 7.81 -42.16 -52.59
CA GLU A 155 8.12 -43.56 -52.98
C GLU A 155 7.24 -43.98 -54.16
#